data_AF-A0A1H5ECU6-F1
#
_entry.id   AF-A0A1H5ECU6-F1
#
_cell.length_a   1.000
_cell.length_b   1.000
_cell.length_c   1.000
_cell.angle_alpha   90.00
_cell.angle_beta   90.00
_cell.angle_gamma   90.00
#
_symmetry.space_group_name_H-M   'P 1'
#
loop_
_entity.id
_entity.type
_entity.pdbx_description
1 polymer ?
#
loop_
_entity_poly.entity_id
_entity_poly.type
_entity_poly.pdbx_seq_one_letter_code
_entity_poly.pdbx_strand_id
1 'polypeptide(L)'
;MADLQETAEACEDEGGLMQDNLGRLRTVLGFDRLGKHVLSSIARKLEASGLGYFPLAVLDPRCNTEPRKEQQVWVYTRDGSERARILDAVLRPHSHNVRSTLDGLVDGDYSSLTAEEKLHEVQKIINA
;
A
#
# COMPACT_ATOMS: atom_id res chain seq x y z
N MET A 1 12.40 17.51 6.28
CA MET A 1 12.54 16.85 4.96
C MET A 1 11.14 16.68 4.40
N ALA A 2 10.90 16.90 3.12
CA ALA A 2 9.58 16.65 2.54
C ALA A 2 9.19 15.18 2.76
N ASP A 3 7.97 14.97 3.22
CA ASP A 3 7.44 13.65 3.56
C ASP A 3 6.05 13.47 2.97
N LEU A 4 5.62 12.22 2.81
CA LEU A 4 4.30 11.90 2.27
C LEU A 4 3.23 11.80 3.35
N GLN A 5 3.40 12.53 4.47
CA GLN A 5 2.46 12.54 5.58
C GLN A 5 1.07 13.02 5.14
N GLU A 6 0.99 14.11 4.37
CA GLU A 6 -0.28 14.60 3.79
C GLU A 6 -0.92 13.57 2.84
N THR A 7 -0.11 12.73 2.19
CA THR A 7 -0.60 11.65 1.32
C THR A 7 -1.13 10.48 2.15
N ALA A 8 -0.53 10.21 3.31
CA ALA A 8 -1.02 9.21 4.24
C ALA A 8 -2.35 9.65 4.88
N GLU A 9 -2.43 10.88 5.37
CA GLU A 9 -3.66 11.47 5.92
C GLU A 9 -4.80 11.46 4.89
N ALA A 10 -4.54 11.92 3.65
CA ALA A 10 -5.53 11.87 2.58
C ALA A 10 -5.96 10.43 2.24
N CYS A 11 -5.04 9.46 2.31
CA CYS A 11 -5.37 8.07 2.06
C CYS A 11 -6.28 7.52 3.16
N GLU A 12 -6.01 7.85 4.43
CA GLU A 12 -6.85 7.49 5.57
C GLU A 12 -8.24 8.12 5.47
N ASP A 13 -8.33 9.40 5.08
CA ASP A 13 -9.59 10.12 4.86
C ASP A 13 -10.45 9.49 3.74
N GLU A 14 -9.82 8.91 2.71
CA GLU A 14 -10.49 8.14 1.65
C GLU A 14 -10.76 6.67 2.04
N GLY A 15 -10.66 6.33 3.32
CA GLY A 15 -10.94 4.99 3.83
C GLY A 15 -9.79 4.01 3.62
N GLY A 16 -8.57 4.50 3.45
CA GLY A 16 -7.31 3.74 3.37
C GLY A 16 -6.97 3.18 1.98
N LEU A 17 -7.61 3.69 0.92
CA LEU A 17 -7.26 3.42 -0.48
C LEU A 17 -7.59 4.65 -1.32
N MET A 18 -6.59 5.20 -2.02
CA MET A 18 -6.79 6.33 -2.92
C MET A 18 -5.99 6.16 -4.22
N GLN A 19 -6.37 6.90 -5.25
CA GLN A 19 -5.62 7.00 -6.49
C GLN A 19 -4.87 8.34 -6.55
N ASP A 20 -3.60 8.30 -6.95
CA ASP A 20 -2.78 9.49 -7.18
C ASP A 20 -1.97 9.36 -8.48
N ASN A 21 -1.22 10.40 -8.83
CA ASN A 21 -0.34 10.42 -9.99
C ASN A 21 1.09 10.81 -9.62
N LEU A 22 2.03 10.39 -10.47
CA LEU A 22 3.45 10.67 -10.26
C LEU A 22 3.79 12.16 -10.22
N GLY A 23 3.02 13.00 -10.93
CA GLY A 23 3.19 14.44 -10.92
C GLY A 23 2.97 15.06 -9.54
N ARG A 24 1.87 14.72 -8.87
CA ARG A 24 1.55 15.18 -7.51
C ARG A 24 2.54 14.63 -6.50
N LEU A 25 2.76 13.32 -6.46
CA LEU A 25 3.67 12.67 -5.50
C LEU A 25 5.09 13.26 -5.57
N ARG A 26 5.59 13.51 -6.78
CA ARG A 26 6.87 14.18 -7.00
C ARG A 26 6.90 15.60 -6.42
N THR A 27 5.82 16.35 -6.63
CA THR A 27 5.70 17.75 -6.21
C THR A 27 5.64 17.85 -4.69
N VAL A 28 4.90 16.96 -4.02
CA VAL A 28 4.85 16.86 -2.55
C VAL A 28 6.25 16.60 -1.98
N LEU A 29 7.04 15.75 -2.64
CA LEU A 29 8.43 15.49 -2.25
C LEU A 29 9.42 16.60 -2.63
N GLY A 30 8.98 17.68 -3.29
CA GLY A 30 9.81 18.82 -3.66
C GLY A 30 10.72 18.58 -4.87
N PHE A 31 10.38 17.64 -5.76
CA PHE A 31 11.18 17.36 -6.95
C PHE A 31 10.66 18.10 -8.20
N ASP A 32 11.55 18.79 -8.91
CA ASP A 32 11.19 19.50 -10.15
C ASP A 32 11.09 18.61 -11.38
N ARG A 33 11.81 17.48 -11.39
CA ARG A 33 11.91 16.54 -12.52
C ARG A 33 11.46 15.15 -12.11
N LEU A 34 10.77 14.46 -13.00
CA LEU A 34 10.39 13.06 -12.80
C LEU A 34 11.45 12.20 -13.50
N GLY A 35 12.11 11.33 -12.76
CA GLY A 35 13.17 10.47 -13.31
C GLY A 35 13.34 9.22 -12.46
N LYS A 36 14.18 8.29 -12.93
CA LYS A 36 14.38 6.97 -12.30
C LYS A 36 14.63 7.01 -10.78
N HIS A 37 15.45 7.94 -10.31
CA HIS A 37 15.77 8.08 -8.88
C HIS A 37 14.60 8.63 -8.06
N VAL A 38 13.73 9.41 -8.70
CA VAL A 38 12.53 9.96 -8.06
C VAL A 38 11.49 8.87 -7.84
N LEU A 39 11.34 7.93 -8.78
CA LEU A 39 10.46 6.77 -8.60
C LEU A 39 10.82 5.95 -7.36
N SER A 40 12.11 5.60 -7.21
CA SER A 40 12.61 4.90 -6.02
C SER A 40 12.44 5.73 -4.75
N SER A 41 12.57 7.06 -4.85
CA SER A 41 12.39 7.96 -3.70
C SER A 41 10.93 8.01 -3.27
N ILE A 42 9.98 8.09 -4.22
CA ILE A 42 8.55 8.02 -3.97
C ILE A 42 8.20 6.68 -3.32
N ALA A 43 8.63 5.55 -3.91
CA ALA A 43 8.37 4.22 -3.37
C ALA A 43 8.85 4.09 -1.91
N ARG A 44 10.11 4.46 -1.64
CA ARG A 44 10.69 4.40 -0.28
C ARG A 44 9.95 5.31 0.69
N LYS A 45 9.49 6.48 0.24
CA LYS A 45 8.76 7.44 1.07
C LYS A 45 7.34 7.00 1.39
N LEU A 46 6.65 6.38 0.44
CA LEU A 46 5.37 5.73 0.68
C LEU A 46 5.52 4.64 1.73
N GLU A 47 6.50 3.75 1.57
CA GLU A 47 6.75 2.67 2.55
C GLU A 47 7.10 3.21 3.94
N ALA A 48 7.94 4.24 4.02
CA ALA A 48 8.31 4.88 5.29
C ALA A 48 7.11 5.54 5.99
N SER A 49 6.08 5.92 5.23
CA SER A 49 4.84 6.51 5.75
C SER A 49 3.76 5.44 6.04
N GLY A 50 4.11 4.16 6.03
CA GLY A 50 3.15 3.07 6.26
C GLY A 50 2.21 2.82 5.08
N LEU A 51 2.55 3.29 3.88
CA LEU A 51 1.73 3.14 2.69
C LEU A 51 2.28 2.04 1.76
N GLY A 52 1.36 1.28 1.17
CA GLY A 52 1.60 0.42 0.03
C GLY A 52 1.15 1.08 -1.26
N TYR A 53 1.57 0.54 -2.40
CA TYR A 53 1.19 1.07 -3.71
C TYR A 53 1.08 -0.02 -4.78
N PHE A 54 0.28 0.24 -5.81
CA PHE A 54 0.18 -0.58 -7.01
C PHE A 54 -0.27 0.24 -8.23
N PRO A 55 0.06 -0.17 -9.47
CA PRO A 55 0.94 -1.29 -9.84
C PRO A 55 2.41 -1.03 -9.50
N LEU A 56 3.15 -2.07 -9.08
CA LEU A 56 4.56 -1.94 -8.70
C LEU A 56 5.44 -1.41 -9.83
N ALA A 57 5.12 -1.79 -11.08
CA ALA A 57 5.86 -1.39 -12.27
C ALA A 57 5.89 0.13 -12.47
N VAL A 58 4.91 0.88 -11.96
CA VAL A 58 4.85 2.34 -12.10
C VAL A 58 5.98 3.03 -11.34
N LEU A 59 6.37 2.50 -10.17
CA LEU A 59 7.45 3.05 -9.34
C LEU A 59 8.76 2.23 -9.41
N ASP A 60 8.83 1.15 -10.18
CA ASP A 60 10.08 0.43 -10.43
C ASP A 60 10.84 1.08 -11.60
N PRO A 61 12.03 1.67 -11.38
CA PRO A 61 12.79 2.30 -12.46
C PRO A 61 13.33 1.32 -13.52
N ARG A 62 13.30 0.02 -13.24
CA ARG A 62 13.64 -1.03 -14.22
C ARG A 62 12.49 -1.30 -15.19
N CYS A 63 11.26 -1.00 -14.78
CA CYS A 63 10.05 -1.19 -15.58
C CYS A 63 9.59 0.12 -16.23
N ASN A 64 9.68 1.24 -15.49
CA ASN A 64 9.26 2.56 -15.95
C ASN A 64 10.48 3.42 -16.29
N THR A 65 11.03 3.19 -17.48
CA THR A 65 12.20 3.91 -17.99
C THR A 65 11.88 5.35 -18.41
N GLU A 66 10.64 5.62 -18.78
CA GLU A 66 10.11 6.93 -19.19
C GLU A 66 8.92 7.36 -18.32
N PRO A 67 9.16 7.76 -17.07
CA PRO A 67 8.07 8.10 -16.17
C PRO A 67 7.35 9.38 -16.63
N ARG A 68 6.02 9.32 -16.66
CA ARG A 68 5.14 10.44 -17.06
C ARG A 68 4.31 10.91 -15.88
N LYS A 69 4.04 12.21 -15.83
CA LYS A 69 3.34 12.84 -14.69
C LYS A 69 1.91 12.33 -14.55
N GLU A 70 1.28 11.95 -15.67
CA GLU A 70 -0.11 11.49 -15.72
C GLU A 70 -0.26 10.02 -15.32
N GLN A 71 0.85 9.28 -15.15
CA GLN A 71 0.80 7.87 -14.72
C GLN A 71 0.16 7.79 -13.34
N GLN A 72 -0.89 6.99 -13.27
CA GLN A 72 -1.65 6.75 -12.05
C GLN A 72 -1.01 5.64 -11.22
N VAL A 73 -1.09 5.81 -9.90
CA VAL A 73 -0.69 4.82 -8.91
C VAL A 73 -1.75 4.82 -7.82
N TRP A 74 -2.19 3.63 -7.46
CA TRP A 74 -3.02 3.41 -6.28
C TRP A 74 -2.11 3.36 -5.06
N VAL A 75 -2.55 4.02 -4.00
CA VAL A 75 -1.89 4.08 -2.70
C VAL A 75 -2.88 3.57 -1.66
N TYR A 76 -2.42 2.72 -0.75
CA TYR A 76 -3.25 2.15 0.31
C TYR A 76 -2.51 2.15 1.64
N THR A 77 -3.26 2.23 2.74
CA THR A 77 -2.69 2.15 4.09
C THR A 77 -2.34 0.70 4.43
N ARG A 78 -1.13 0.46 4.96
CA ARG A 78 -0.72 -0.85 5.50
C ARG A 78 -1.03 -0.94 7.00
N ASP A 79 -2.29 -0.77 7.31
CA ASP A 79 -2.86 -0.80 8.67
C ASP A 79 -3.12 -2.22 9.19
N GLY A 80 -2.76 -3.25 8.42
CA GLY A 80 -3.06 -4.64 8.75
C GLY A 80 -4.55 -5.00 8.56
N SER A 81 -5.34 -4.15 7.92
CA SER A 81 -6.68 -4.48 7.46
C SER A 81 -6.67 -5.64 6.48
N GLU A 82 -7.83 -6.29 6.31
CA GLU A 82 -8.00 -7.37 5.36
C GLU A 82 -7.60 -6.94 3.94
N ARG A 83 -8.05 -5.75 3.49
CA ARG A 83 -7.64 -5.15 2.21
C ARG A 83 -6.11 -5.04 2.09
N ALA A 84 -5.44 -4.49 3.10
CA ALA A 84 -3.99 -4.32 3.08
C ALA A 84 -3.29 -5.68 2.97
N ARG A 85 -3.73 -6.69 3.73
CA ARG A 85 -3.19 -8.05 3.69
C ARG A 85 -3.37 -8.69 2.32
N ILE A 86 -4.54 -8.56 1.70
CA ILE A 86 -4.83 -9.10 0.37
C ILE A 86 -3.93 -8.45 -0.67
N LEU A 87 -3.84 -7.11 -0.66
CA LEU A 87 -3.00 -6.38 -1.59
C LEU A 87 -1.53 -6.76 -1.41
N ASP A 88 -1.04 -6.85 -0.18
CA ASP A 88 0.34 -7.26 0.10
C ASP A 88 0.61 -8.73 -0.28
N ALA A 89 -0.36 -9.63 -0.11
CA ALA A 89 -0.25 -11.02 -0.56
C ALA A 89 -0.17 -11.14 -2.09
N VAL A 90 -0.99 -10.38 -2.82
CA VAL A 90 -0.99 -10.37 -4.29
C VAL A 90 0.28 -9.70 -4.84
N LEU A 91 0.70 -8.58 -4.26
CA LEU A 91 1.84 -7.80 -4.76
C LEU A 91 3.18 -8.37 -4.32
N ARG A 92 3.24 -9.03 -3.15
CA ARG A 92 4.47 -9.57 -2.55
C ARG A 92 4.25 -11.00 -2.03
N PRO A 93 3.99 -11.96 -2.93
CA PRO A 93 3.63 -13.34 -2.55
C PRO A 93 4.75 -14.10 -1.84
N HIS A 94 6.01 -13.67 -1.99
CA HIS A 94 7.16 -14.30 -1.32
C HIS A 94 7.30 -13.86 0.15
N SER A 95 6.64 -12.77 0.54
CA SER A 95 6.74 -12.19 1.88
C SER A 95 5.49 -12.41 2.73
N HIS A 96 4.45 -13.02 2.14
CA HIS A 96 3.15 -13.20 2.78
C HIS A 96 2.58 -14.58 2.48
N ASN A 97 1.78 -15.11 3.40
CA ASN A 97 1.08 -16.36 3.18
C ASN A 97 -0.15 -16.11 2.29
N VAL A 98 0.05 -16.21 0.98
CA VAL A 98 -0.99 -15.97 -0.04
C VAL A 98 -2.18 -16.88 0.19
N ARG A 99 -1.93 -18.16 0.48
CA ARG A 99 -2.99 -19.15 0.63
C ARG A 99 -3.89 -18.83 1.82
N SER A 100 -3.32 -18.58 3.01
CA SER A 100 -4.14 -18.24 4.18
C SER A 100 -4.92 -16.93 3.98
N THR A 101 -4.31 -15.95 3.31
CA THR A 101 -4.93 -14.65 3.05
C THR A 101 -6.09 -14.75 2.05
N LEU A 102 -5.94 -15.55 1.01
CA LEU A 102 -7.00 -15.77 0.02
C LEU A 102 -8.07 -16.77 0.50
N ASP A 103 -7.70 -17.77 1.29
CA ASP A 103 -8.66 -18.72 1.86
C ASP A 103 -9.57 -18.00 2.89
N GLY A 104 -9.03 -17.05 3.67
CA GLY A 104 -9.82 -16.21 4.58
C GLY A 104 -10.77 -15.22 3.90
N LEU A 105 -10.61 -14.98 2.59
CA LEU A 105 -11.58 -14.23 1.76
C LEU A 105 -12.73 -15.12 1.27
N VAL A 106 -12.42 -16.39 0.99
CA VAL A 106 -13.35 -17.35 0.35
C VAL A 106 -14.28 -17.97 1.39
N ASP A 107 -13.77 -18.19 2.60
CA ASP A 107 -14.58 -18.60 3.74
C ASP A 107 -14.28 -17.64 4.89
N GLY A 108 -15.30 -17.29 5.68
CA GLY A 108 -15.12 -16.78 7.04
C GLY A 108 -14.49 -17.82 7.98
N ASP A 109 -13.51 -18.58 7.48
CA ASP A 109 -12.82 -19.64 8.16
C ASP A 109 -11.59 -19.08 8.88
N TYR A 110 -11.78 -18.88 10.18
CA TYR A 110 -10.78 -18.43 11.13
C TYR A 110 -9.65 -19.45 11.35
N SER A 111 -9.70 -20.63 10.72
CA SER A 111 -8.69 -21.69 10.88
C SER A 111 -7.29 -21.24 10.46
N SER A 112 -7.20 -20.33 9.49
CA SER A 112 -5.96 -19.86 8.87
C SER A 112 -5.30 -18.67 9.59
N LEU A 113 -6.00 -18.06 10.55
CA LEU A 113 -5.49 -16.92 11.34
C LEU A 113 -4.43 -17.37 12.36
N THR A 114 -3.42 -16.53 12.56
CA THR A 114 -2.48 -16.66 13.67
C THR A 114 -3.19 -16.42 15.01
N ALA A 115 -2.57 -16.81 16.12
CA ALA A 115 -3.15 -16.65 17.45
C ALA A 115 -3.46 -15.18 17.80
N GLU A 116 -2.59 -14.26 17.40
CA GLU A 116 -2.76 -12.81 17.63
C GLU A 116 -3.93 -12.25 16.82
N GLU A 117 -4.09 -12.70 15.58
CA GLU A 117 -5.18 -12.27 14.69
C GLU A 117 -6.53 -12.82 15.14
N LYS A 118 -6.57 -14.07 15.64
CA LYS A 118 -7.77 -14.64 16.27
C LYS A 118 -8.21 -13.81 17.48
N LEU A 119 -7.26 -13.38 18.30
CA LEU A 119 -7.53 -12.58 19.49
C LEU A 119 -8.11 -11.20 19.12
N HIS A 120 -7.61 -10.61 18.03
CA HIS A 120 -8.10 -9.34 17.51
C HIS A 120 -9.54 -9.43 16.99
N GLU A 121 -9.90 -10.51 16.29
CA GLU A 121 -11.27 -10.74 15.82
C GLU A 121 -12.26 -10.97 16.97
N VAL A 122 -11.85 -11.70 18.02
CA VAL A 122 -12.66 -11.85 19.24
C VAL A 122 -12.88 -10.49 19.93
N GLN A 123 -11.88 -9.61 19.96
CA GLN A 123 -12.03 -8.26 20.52
C GLN A 123 -13.01 -7.39 19.72
N LYS A 124 -13.07 -7.53 18.39
CA LYS A 124 -14.07 -6.82 17.58
C LYS A 124 -15.50 -7.24 17.92
N ILE A 125 -15.73 -8.53 18.15
CA ILE A 125 -17.06 -9.05 18.52
C ILE A 125 -17.49 -8.57 19.92
N ILE A 126 -16.55 -8.49 20.86
CA ILE A 126 -16.85 -8.07 22.25
C ILE A 126 -17.10 -6.55 22.35
N ASN A 127 -16.47 -5.75 21.49
CA ASN A 127 -16.57 -4.29 21.50
C ASN A 127 -17.62 -3.73 20.53
N ALA A 128 -18.38 -4.59 19.83
CA ALA A 128 -19.51 -4.23 18.98
C ALA A 128 -20.83 -4.25 19.76
#